data_AF-A0A9N8HEJ6-F1
#
_entry.id   AF-A0A9N8HEJ6-F1
#
_cell.length_a   1.000
_cell.length_b   1.000
_cell.length_c   1.000
_cell.angle_alpha   90.00
_cell.angle_beta   90.00
_cell.angle_gamma   90.00
#
_symmetry.space_group_name_H-M   'P 1'
#
loop_
_entity.id
_entity.type
_entity.pdbx_description
1 polymer ?
#
loop_
_entity_poly.entity_id
_entity_poly.type
_entity_poly.pdbx_seq_one_letter_code
_entity_poly.pdbx_strand_id
1 'polypeptide(L)'
;MSTNITPDNNTSLQETDLWMSRLDPALIHRVLLTDPADFPSLASSTKFTLSFAEFRKCLVDDKIEALPADMVVKRAVHDHIIQSLRKDPENLKPLTGLLLELHGQCRALIPNRKDLHSILDDEHVKTVTTLQEILPLISKAASSLAQLESESRATTTLELLNSHKSTDNKDTLFWVAVVFYLLYKAELCQAEKQDFYLVHVWAPQIHKEGPDIERTLYQQQFGKFEDADSSPATRQWIQSLVQAHLAANPQAQEVASTGTAVRRQSSLTESVDDRKALVRAGWIDDILFRDQTPLNLPEIFARDHNGLQTLREMTRLAVAGCALALQACSAAGVANPKGKKGQQSLWRALQNRGIPPDLYERNVVEQVVALAQDWSVDENSKTILQDEEAKQQLAGRVVAVLRGQDPVLKLLDGRTKQAVREALLLLEEEKDTTKGHVSEMRTGRQEGSIAIISGDTQQAPTVVEKLFCQRGLAFSASELAMVAKLAGKVVNLAIDLYWEVLLDRLVLDACNERHI
;
A
#
# COMPACT_ATOMS: atom_id res chain seq x y z
N MET A 1 -6.93 -23.89 55.29
CA MET A 1 -5.73 -23.22 54.76
C MET A 1 -5.97 -22.96 53.29
N SER A 2 -6.37 -21.73 52.97
CA SER A 2 -6.69 -21.31 51.60
C SER A 2 -5.42 -20.78 50.96
N THR A 3 -4.87 -21.50 50.00
CA THR A 3 -3.72 -21.05 49.20
C THR A 3 -4.24 -20.15 48.09
N ASN A 4 -4.11 -18.83 48.31
CA ASN A 4 -4.20 -17.85 47.24
C ASN A 4 -3.02 -18.07 46.29
N ILE A 5 -3.30 -18.61 45.11
CA ILE A 5 -2.38 -18.59 43.97
C ILE A 5 -2.64 -17.27 43.25
N THR A 6 -1.84 -16.25 43.53
CA THR A 6 -1.73 -15.08 42.66
C THR A 6 -0.99 -15.51 41.40
N PRO A 7 -1.55 -15.32 40.20
CA PRO A 7 -0.82 -15.58 38.96
C PRO A 7 0.33 -14.58 38.86
N ASP A 8 1.55 -15.09 38.68
CA ASP A 8 2.74 -14.28 38.40
C ASP A 8 2.56 -13.58 37.05
N ASN A 9 2.23 -12.29 37.08
CA ASN A 9 2.11 -11.42 35.90
C ASN A 9 3.46 -11.09 35.23
N ASN A 10 4.59 -11.59 35.75
CA ASN A 10 5.93 -11.24 35.25
C ASN A 10 6.44 -12.13 34.10
N THR A 11 5.85 -13.31 33.87
CA THR A 11 6.26 -14.20 32.78
C THR A 11 5.71 -13.77 31.41
N SER A 12 4.57 -13.06 31.37
CA SER A 12 3.98 -12.62 30.10
C SER A 12 4.77 -11.48 29.44
N LEU A 13 5.37 -10.59 30.23
CA LEU A 13 6.14 -9.44 29.72
C LEU A 13 7.46 -9.85 29.06
N GLN A 14 8.15 -10.87 29.59
CA GLN A 14 9.39 -11.36 28.99
C GLN A 14 9.16 -12.11 27.68
N GLU A 15 8.04 -12.83 27.55
CA GLU A 15 7.70 -13.47 26.28
C GLU A 15 7.26 -12.44 25.23
N THR A 16 6.58 -11.35 25.62
CA THR A 16 6.16 -10.30 24.68
C THR A 16 7.34 -9.56 24.05
N ASP A 17 8.40 -9.30 24.81
CA ASP A 17 9.59 -8.62 24.27
C ASP A 17 10.37 -9.49 23.26
N LEU A 18 10.26 -10.81 23.39
CA LEU A 18 11.07 -11.78 22.63
C LEU A 18 10.52 -12.08 21.23
N TRP A 19 9.22 -11.90 21.01
CA TRP A 19 8.63 -12.09 19.66
C TRP A 19 8.65 -10.80 18.84
N MET A 20 8.49 -9.63 19.48
CA MET A 20 8.52 -8.34 18.75
C MET A 20 9.90 -8.05 18.15
N SER A 21 10.98 -8.47 18.80
CA SER A 21 12.34 -8.41 18.26
C SER A 21 12.58 -9.31 17.04
N ARG A 22 11.66 -10.22 16.72
CA ARG A 22 11.71 -11.09 15.53
C ARG A 22 10.85 -10.59 14.37
N LEU A 23 10.05 -9.54 14.59
CA LEU A 23 9.23 -8.98 13.52
C LEU A 23 10.11 -8.29 12.49
N ASP A 24 9.67 -8.36 11.23
CA ASP A 24 10.29 -7.60 10.15
C ASP A 24 10.18 -6.09 10.48
N PRO A 25 11.31 -5.37 10.59
CA PRO A 25 11.31 -3.93 10.79
C PRO A 25 10.44 -3.17 9.78
N ALA A 26 10.37 -3.63 8.53
CA ALA A 26 9.52 -3.01 7.52
C ALA A 26 8.03 -3.17 7.82
N LEU A 27 7.62 -4.27 8.46
CA LEU A 27 6.25 -4.48 8.91
C LEU A 27 5.89 -3.52 10.04
N ILE A 28 6.79 -3.35 11.02
CA ILE A 28 6.61 -2.42 12.14
C ILE A 28 6.36 -1.01 11.60
N HIS A 29 7.27 -0.52 10.76
CA HIS A 29 7.17 0.79 10.15
C HIS A 29 5.87 0.96 9.35
N ARG A 30 5.49 -0.04 8.53
CA ARG A 30 4.24 0.00 7.75
C ARG A 30 2.99 0.06 8.63
N VAL A 31 2.96 -0.67 9.75
CA VAL A 31 1.86 -0.60 10.71
C VAL A 31 1.79 0.78 11.36
N LEU A 32 2.93 1.35 11.75
CA LEU A 32 3.00 2.69 12.35
C LEU A 32 2.56 3.81 11.39
N LEU A 33 2.74 3.63 10.08
CA LEU A 33 2.19 4.53 9.05
C LEU A 33 0.69 4.34 8.81
N THR A 34 0.08 3.27 9.32
CA THR A 34 -1.33 2.94 9.07
C THR A 34 -2.18 3.39 10.25
N ASP A 35 -3.23 4.17 9.97
CA ASP A 35 -4.14 4.60 11.02
C ASP A 35 -4.90 3.37 11.55
N PRO A 36 -5.26 3.29 12.85
CA PRO A 36 -5.96 2.14 13.41
C PRO A 36 -7.26 1.77 12.69
N ALA A 37 -7.97 2.77 12.16
CA ALA A 37 -9.18 2.56 11.35
C ALA A 37 -8.90 1.89 9.99
N ASP A 38 -7.68 2.04 9.48
CA ASP A 38 -7.22 1.55 8.18
C ASP A 38 -6.45 0.22 8.29
N PHE A 39 -6.31 -0.40 9.48
CA PHE A 39 -5.63 -1.69 9.62
C PHE A 39 -6.12 -2.80 8.67
N PRO A 40 -7.42 -2.91 8.32
CA PRO A 40 -7.87 -3.88 7.33
C PRO A 40 -7.15 -3.76 5.97
N SER A 41 -6.61 -2.59 5.61
CA SER A 41 -5.82 -2.40 4.39
C SER A 41 -4.43 -3.05 4.43
N LEU A 42 -3.95 -3.46 5.61
CA LEU A 42 -2.70 -4.22 5.78
C LEU A 42 -2.84 -5.68 5.35
N ALA A 43 -4.07 -6.20 5.29
CA ALA A 43 -4.35 -7.55 4.85
C ALA A 43 -3.91 -7.73 3.39
N SER A 44 -3.16 -8.80 3.15
CA SER A 44 -2.59 -9.11 1.84
C SER A 44 -3.57 -9.87 0.93
N SER A 45 -4.60 -10.51 1.50
CA SER A 45 -5.52 -11.37 0.78
C SER A 45 -6.64 -10.59 0.08
N THR A 46 -6.29 -9.95 -1.03
CA THR A 46 -7.26 -9.76 -2.14
C THR A 46 -7.31 -11.00 -3.04
N LYS A 47 -6.92 -12.18 -2.54
CA LYS A 47 -6.90 -13.41 -3.33
C LYS A 47 -8.32 -13.77 -3.72
N PHE A 48 -8.60 -13.73 -5.03
CA PHE A 48 -9.89 -14.07 -5.58
C PHE A 48 -10.26 -15.51 -5.22
N THR A 49 -11.49 -15.72 -4.76
CA THR A 49 -12.00 -17.08 -4.59
C THR A 49 -12.40 -17.60 -5.96
N LEU A 50 -11.68 -18.61 -6.44
CA LEU A 50 -12.04 -19.33 -7.65
C LEU A 50 -13.05 -20.43 -7.28
N SER A 51 -14.07 -20.61 -8.12
CA SER A 51 -14.84 -21.85 -8.15
C SER A 51 -13.97 -23.01 -8.65
N PHE A 52 -14.40 -24.25 -8.39
CA PHE A 52 -13.66 -25.42 -8.89
C PHE A 52 -13.52 -25.44 -10.42
N ALA A 53 -14.55 -25.00 -11.15
CA ALA A 53 -14.52 -24.95 -12.61
C ALA A 53 -13.49 -23.93 -13.13
N GLU A 54 -13.42 -22.75 -12.52
CA GLU A 54 -12.43 -21.72 -12.86
C GLU A 54 -11.01 -22.18 -12.52
N PHE A 55 -10.82 -22.74 -11.32
CA PHE A 55 -9.53 -23.29 -10.91
C PHE A 55 -9.07 -24.42 -11.83
N ARG A 56 -9.95 -25.35 -12.19
CA ARG A 56 -9.65 -26.42 -13.14
C ARG A 56 -9.28 -25.87 -14.51
N LYS A 57 -9.95 -24.82 -14.98
CA LYS A 57 -9.58 -24.14 -16.22
C LYS A 57 -8.16 -23.56 -16.14
N CYS A 58 -7.79 -22.96 -15.01
CA CYS A 58 -6.43 -22.47 -14.78
C CYS A 58 -5.36 -23.57 -14.82
N LEU A 59 -5.70 -24.78 -14.36
CA LEU A 59 -4.77 -25.92 -14.39
C LEU A 59 -4.63 -26.54 -15.79
N VAL A 60 -5.72 -26.61 -16.57
CA VAL A 60 -5.78 -27.42 -17.80
C VAL A 60 -5.59 -26.60 -19.08
N ASP A 61 -5.95 -25.32 -19.10
CA ASP A 61 -5.96 -24.51 -20.33
C ASP A 61 -4.55 -24.00 -20.68
N ASP A 62 -4.02 -24.41 -21.84
CA ASP A 62 -2.73 -23.95 -22.38
C ASP A 62 -2.72 -22.44 -22.72
N LYS A 63 -3.91 -21.83 -22.88
CA LYS A 63 -4.05 -20.48 -23.47
C LYS A 63 -4.09 -19.33 -22.48
N ILE A 64 -3.85 -19.57 -21.18
CA ILE A 64 -3.89 -18.48 -20.20
C ILE A 64 -2.52 -17.81 -20.16
N GLU A 65 -2.33 -16.83 -21.04
CA GLU A 65 -1.08 -16.05 -21.22
C GLU A 65 -0.66 -15.22 -19.98
N ALA A 66 -1.41 -15.27 -18.87
CA ALA A 66 -1.11 -14.53 -17.65
C ALA A 66 -1.56 -15.27 -16.37
N LEU A 67 -1.14 -16.53 -16.19
CA LEU A 67 -1.32 -17.19 -14.90
C LEU A 67 -0.40 -16.57 -13.84
N PRO A 68 -0.88 -16.37 -12.59
CA PRO A 68 -0.03 -16.08 -11.44
C PRO A 68 1.12 -17.09 -11.33
N ALA A 69 2.31 -16.65 -10.91
CA ALA A 69 3.51 -17.50 -10.86
C ALA A 69 3.31 -18.76 -9.99
N ASP A 70 2.52 -18.67 -8.91
CA ASP A 70 2.16 -19.81 -8.06
C ASP A 70 1.28 -20.84 -8.80
N MET A 71 0.38 -20.39 -9.67
CA MET A 71 -0.45 -21.28 -10.48
C MET A 71 0.35 -22.01 -11.56
N VAL A 72 1.40 -21.39 -12.10
CA VAL A 72 2.32 -22.03 -13.06
C VAL A 72 3.03 -23.22 -12.41
N VAL A 73 3.53 -23.04 -11.16
CA VAL A 73 4.17 -24.12 -10.41
C VAL A 73 3.17 -25.23 -10.10
N LYS A 74 1.96 -24.89 -9.62
CA LYS A 74 0.91 -25.88 -9.34
C LYS A 74 0.54 -26.69 -10.57
N ARG A 75 0.44 -26.04 -11.73
CA ARG A 75 0.21 -26.70 -13.02
C ARG A 75 1.33 -27.68 -13.39
N ALA A 76 2.59 -27.28 -13.27
CA ALA A 76 3.72 -28.16 -13.57
C ALA A 76 3.72 -29.42 -12.68
N VAL A 77 3.42 -29.28 -11.39
CA VAL A 77 3.30 -30.42 -10.46
C VAL A 77 2.08 -31.27 -10.81
N HIS A 78 0.93 -30.65 -11.10
CA HIS A 78 -0.26 -31.35 -11.58
C HIS A 78 0.05 -32.22 -12.80
N ASP A 79 0.65 -31.64 -13.84
CA ASP A 79 0.97 -32.34 -15.08
C ASP A 79 1.98 -33.48 -14.88
N HIS A 80 2.96 -33.29 -13.99
CA HIS A 80 3.89 -34.34 -13.59
C HIS A 80 3.18 -35.52 -12.92
N ILE A 81 2.26 -35.24 -11.98
CA ILE A 81 1.49 -36.26 -11.27
C ILE A 81 0.57 -37.01 -12.24
N ILE A 82 -0.12 -36.28 -13.13
CA ILE A 82 -0.94 -36.87 -14.19
C ILE A 82 -0.09 -37.78 -15.09
N GLN A 83 1.10 -37.33 -15.49
CA GLN A 83 1.99 -38.12 -16.33
C GLN A 83 2.47 -39.39 -15.60
N SER A 84 2.76 -39.31 -14.30
CA SER A 84 3.14 -40.46 -13.48
C SER A 84 1.99 -41.48 -13.40
N LEU A 85 0.77 -41.02 -13.11
CA LEU A 85 -0.41 -41.88 -13.00
C LEU A 85 -0.83 -42.49 -14.34
N ARG A 86 -0.54 -41.82 -15.48
CA ARG A 86 -0.74 -42.39 -16.81
C ARG A 86 0.26 -43.50 -17.14
N LYS A 87 1.50 -43.40 -16.64
CA LYS A 87 2.54 -44.41 -16.85
C LYS A 87 2.30 -45.66 -16.00
N ASP A 88 1.83 -45.46 -14.77
CA ASP A 88 1.56 -46.52 -13.81
C ASP A 88 0.27 -46.19 -13.03
N PRO A 89 -0.90 -46.61 -13.54
CA PRO A 89 -2.19 -46.32 -12.92
C PRO A 89 -2.40 -46.93 -11.52
N GLU A 90 -1.65 -47.98 -11.18
CA GLU A 90 -1.72 -48.63 -9.87
C GLU A 90 -0.86 -47.90 -8.82
N ASN A 91 0.12 -47.10 -9.26
CA ASN A 91 0.97 -46.33 -8.38
C ASN A 91 0.31 -45.02 -7.93
N LEU A 92 -0.55 -45.12 -6.92
CA LEU A 92 -1.24 -43.99 -6.31
C LEU A 92 -0.35 -43.13 -5.38
N LYS A 93 0.94 -43.46 -5.21
CA LYS A 93 1.85 -42.74 -4.30
C LYS A 93 1.90 -41.22 -4.50
N PRO A 94 1.90 -40.68 -5.74
CA PRO A 94 1.89 -39.22 -5.93
C PRO A 94 0.62 -38.56 -5.39
N LEU A 95 -0.54 -39.22 -5.57
CA LEU A 95 -1.83 -38.71 -5.10
C LEU A 95 -1.97 -38.83 -3.57
N THR A 96 -1.51 -39.94 -2.98
CA THR A 96 -1.50 -40.07 -1.51
C THR A 96 -0.53 -39.08 -0.87
N GLY A 97 0.59 -38.75 -1.53
CA GLY A 97 1.48 -37.66 -1.12
C GLY A 97 0.79 -36.31 -1.04
N LEU A 98 0.03 -35.91 -2.07
CA LEU A 98 -0.76 -34.67 -2.05
C LEU A 98 -1.84 -34.67 -0.98
N LEU A 99 -2.48 -35.82 -0.73
CA LEU A 99 -3.51 -35.93 0.28
C LEU A 99 -2.93 -35.80 1.70
N LEU A 100 -1.75 -36.36 1.95
CA LEU A 100 -1.02 -36.16 3.20
C LEU A 100 -0.62 -34.69 3.39
N GLU A 101 -0.20 -34.01 2.32
CA GLU A 101 0.05 -32.57 2.35
C GLU A 101 -1.22 -31.79 2.71
N LEU A 102 -2.36 -32.11 2.08
CA LEU A 102 -3.65 -31.49 2.38
C LEU A 102 -4.04 -31.71 3.84
N HIS A 103 -3.86 -32.93 4.38
CA HIS A 103 -4.08 -33.20 5.79
C HIS A 103 -3.19 -32.34 6.69
N GLY A 104 -1.91 -32.21 6.34
CA GLY A 104 -0.96 -31.34 7.03
C GLY A 104 -1.42 -29.88 7.06
N GLN A 105 -1.82 -29.33 5.91
CA GLN A 105 -2.30 -27.95 5.80
C GLN A 105 -3.59 -27.74 6.60
N CYS A 106 -4.57 -28.65 6.51
CA CYS A 106 -5.79 -28.58 7.32
C CYS A 106 -5.50 -28.58 8.84
N ARG A 107 -4.56 -29.40 9.31
CA ARG A 107 -4.16 -29.41 10.72
C ARG A 107 -3.43 -28.12 11.13
N ALA A 108 -2.63 -27.54 10.23
CA ALA A 108 -1.92 -26.28 10.48
C ALA A 108 -2.85 -25.07 10.66
N LEU A 109 -4.08 -25.13 10.11
CA LEU A 109 -5.12 -24.13 10.38
C LEU A 109 -5.56 -24.14 11.86
N ILE A 110 -5.50 -25.28 12.53
CA ILE A 110 -5.93 -25.48 13.93
C ILE A 110 -4.84 -26.14 14.79
N PRO A 111 -3.67 -25.48 14.98
CA PRO A 111 -2.50 -26.09 15.61
C PRO A 111 -2.76 -26.50 17.08
N ASN A 112 -3.67 -25.80 17.75
CA ASN A 112 -3.98 -26.01 19.17
C ASN A 112 -5.07 -27.08 19.41
N ARG A 113 -5.75 -27.56 18.37
CA ARG A 113 -6.85 -28.54 18.48
C ARG A 113 -6.40 -29.94 18.05
N LYS A 114 -5.43 -30.50 18.78
CA LYS A 114 -4.89 -31.85 18.53
C LYS A 114 -5.94 -32.96 18.62
N ASP A 115 -7.02 -32.72 19.37
CA ASP A 115 -8.20 -33.59 19.44
C ASP A 115 -8.83 -33.81 18.06
N LEU A 116 -8.90 -32.75 17.25
CA LEU A 116 -9.47 -32.78 15.90
C LEU A 116 -8.50 -33.33 14.85
N HIS A 117 -7.21 -33.45 15.16
CA HIS A 117 -6.21 -33.95 14.21
C HIS A 117 -6.41 -35.42 13.87
N SER A 118 -7.03 -36.19 14.79
CA SER A 118 -7.41 -37.60 14.60
C SER A 118 -8.50 -37.82 13.55
N ILE A 119 -9.23 -36.76 13.16
CA ILE A 119 -10.24 -36.81 12.09
C ILE A 119 -9.57 -37.12 10.76
N LEU A 120 -8.36 -36.65 10.51
CA LEU A 120 -7.60 -36.95 9.30
C LEU A 120 -6.60 -38.06 9.64
N ASP A 121 -6.78 -39.25 9.06
CA ASP A 121 -5.97 -40.43 9.40
C ASP A 121 -4.89 -40.67 8.33
N ASP A 122 -3.64 -40.33 8.66
CA ASP A 122 -2.50 -40.46 7.73
C ASP A 122 -2.09 -41.92 7.52
N GLU A 123 -2.33 -42.80 8.50
CA GLU A 123 -2.03 -44.22 8.34
C GLU A 123 -2.98 -44.85 7.33
N HIS A 124 -4.26 -44.48 7.38
CA HIS A 124 -5.22 -44.92 6.38
C HIS A 124 -4.80 -44.48 4.97
N VAL A 125 -4.38 -43.21 4.78
CA VAL A 125 -3.91 -42.67 3.50
C VAL A 125 -2.71 -43.47 2.94
N LYS A 126 -1.76 -43.87 3.79
CA LYS A 126 -0.58 -44.65 3.39
C LYS A 126 -0.90 -46.07 2.95
N THR A 127 -1.98 -46.65 3.49
CA THR A 127 -2.41 -48.01 3.18
C THR A 127 -3.29 -48.15 1.94
N VAL A 128 -3.73 -47.03 1.35
CA VAL A 128 -4.64 -47.05 0.21
C VAL A 128 -4.00 -47.68 -1.03
N THR A 129 -4.71 -48.63 -1.64
CA THR A 129 -4.29 -49.29 -2.89
C THR A 129 -5.20 -48.97 -4.07
N THR A 130 -6.42 -48.51 -3.82
CA THR A 130 -7.41 -48.23 -4.88
C THR A 130 -7.92 -46.79 -4.84
N LEU A 131 -8.31 -46.25 -6.00
CA LEU A 131 -8.88 -44.90 -6.08
C LEU A 131 -10.18 -44.77 -5.27
N GLN A 132 -10.96 -45.86 -5.15
CA GLN A 132 -12.22 -45.88 -4.39
C GLN A 132 -12.00 -45.68 -2.88
N GLU A 133 -10.88 -46.17 -2.34
CA GLU A 133 -10.49 -45.94 -0.94
C GLU A 133 -10.05 -44.49 -0.68
N ILE A 134 -9.57 -43.77 -1.71
CA ILE A 134 -9.16 -42.36 -1.61
C ILE A 134 -10.38 -41.42 -1.50
N LEU A 135 -11.50 -41.73 -2.16
CA LEU A 135 -12.65 -40.81 -2.26
C LEU A 135 -13.25 -40.42 -0.91
N PRO A 136 -13.47 -41.37 0.04
CA PRO A 136 -13.92 -41.02 1.38
C PRO A 136 -12.94 -40.12 2.13
N LEU A 137 -11.63 -40.28 1.91
CA LEU A 137 -10.60 -39.47 2.56
C LEU A 137 -10.61 -38.03 2.02
N ILE A 138 -10.69 -37.85 0.70
CA ILE A 138 -10.85 -36.53 0.07
C ILE A 138 -12.14 -35.87 0.57
N SER A 139 -13.24 -36.62 0.63
CA SER A 139 -14.53 -36.09 1.10
C SER A 139 -14.48 -35.65 2.55
N LYS A 140 -13.76 -36.39 3.40
CA LYS A 140 -13.52 -36.04 4.81
C LYS A 140 -12.67 -34.79 4.93
N ALA A 141 -11.56 -34.71 4.19
CA ALA A 141 -10.70 -33.53 4.16
C ALA A 141 -11.44 -32.27 3.67
N ALA A 142 -12.21 -32.38 2.58
CA ALA A 142 -13.04 -31.29 2.07
C ALA A 142 -14.12 -30.86 3.07
N SER A 143 -14.78 -31.80 3.74
CA SER A 143 -15.78 -31.48 4.77
C SER A 143 -15.17 -30.79 5.98
N SER A 144 -13.99 -31.25 6.41
CA SER A 144 -13.23 -30.59 7.48
C SER A 144 -12.78 -29.19 7.08
N LEU A 145 -12.31 -29.01 5.83
CA LEU A 145 -11.89 -27.71 5.33
C LEU A 145 -13.07 -26.75 5.21
N ALA A 146 -14.23 -27.20 4.71
CA ALA A 146 -15.44 -26.38 4.62
C ALA A 146 -15.92 -25.85 5.99
N GLN A 147 -15.61 -26.55 7.09
CA GLN A 147 -15.90 -26.08 8.45
C GLN A 147 -14.89 -25.03 8.97
N LEU A 148 -13.71 -24.95 8.35
CA LEU A 148 -12.65 -23.99 8.68
C LEU A 148 -12.66 -22.76 7.77
N GLU A 149 -13.38 -22.83 6.64
CA GLU A 149 -13.57 -21.74 5.69
C GLU A 149 -14.59 -20.70 6.19
N SER A 150 -14.50 -19.49 5.64
CA SER A 150 -15.59 -18.52 5.71
C SER A 150 -16.86 -19.06 5.02
N GLU A 151 -18.04 -18.67 5.51
CA GLU A 151 -19.33 -19.14 4.96
C GLU A 151 -19.43 -18.96 3.44
N SER A 152 -18.96 -17.82 2.93
CA SER A 152 -18.95 -17.49 1.50
C SER A 152 -18.11 -18.43 0.64
N ARG A 153 -17.09 -19.08 1.21
CA ARG A 153 -16.21 -20.01 0.48
C ARG A 153 -16.57 -21.47 0.72
N ALA A 154 -17.06 -21.78 1.91
CA ALA A 154 -17.55 -23.11 2.26
C ALA A 154 -18.60 -23.58 1.25
N THR A 155 -19.44 -22.68 0.71
CA THR A 155 -20.41 -22.97 -0.36
C THR A 155 -19.75 -23.67 -1.56
N THR A 156 -18.67 -23.12 -2.10
CA THR A 156 -17.98 -23.69 -3.28
C THR A 156 -17.31 -25.04 -2.98
N THR A 157 -16.87 -25.27 -1.75
CA THR A 157 -16.31 -26.56 -1.29
C THR A 157 -17.43 -27.60 -1.08
N LEU A 158 -18.60 -27.17 -0.61
CA LEU A 158 -19.79 -28.02 -0.48
C LEU A 158 -20.41 -28.34 -1.84
N GLU A 159 -20.43 -27.39 -2.78
CA GLU A 159 -20.83 -27.62 -4.18
C GLU A 159 -19.94 -28.66 -4.84
N LEU A 160 -18.62 -28.56 -4.63
CA LEU A 160 -17.66 -29.57 -5.05
C LEU A 160 -18.06 -30.94 -4.49
N LEU A 161 -18.23 -31.07 -3.17
CA LEU A 161 -18.64 -32.32 -2.51
C LEU A 161 -19.96 -32.89 -3.06
N ASN A 162 -20.92 -32.05 -3.42
CA ASN A 162 -22.19 -32.48 -3.98
C ASN A 162 -22.07 -32.92 -5.45
N SER A 163 -21.25 -32.23 -6.26
CA SER A 163 -20.97 -32.60 -7.66
C SER A 163 -20.26 -33.95 -7.79
N HIS A 164 -19.52 -34.36 -6.76
CA HIS A 164 -18.78 -35.62 -6.74
C HIS A 164 -19.71 -36.84 -6.65
N LYS A 165 -20.91 -36.67 -6.08
CA LYS A 165 -21.90 -37.75 -5.96
C LYS A 165 -22.49 -38.18 -7.31
N SER A 166 -22.38 -37.34 -8.35
CA SER A 166 -22.92 -37.59 -9.68
C SER A 166 -21.87 -37.91 -10.75
N THR A 167 -20.57 -37.85 -10.42
CA THR A 167 -19.48 -38.04 -11.39
C THR A 167 -19.01 -39.50 -11.39
N ASP A 168 -18.78 -40.08 -12.57
CA ASP A 168 -18.31 -41.47 -12.70
C ASP A 168 -16.94 -41.63 -11.99
N ASN A 169 -16.86 -42.56 -11.02
CA ASN A 169 -15.82 -42.68 -9.99
C ASN A 169 -14.40 -43.07 -10.52
N LYS A 170 -14.14 -42.92 -11.82
CA LYS A 170 -12.93 -43.45 -12.49
C LYS A 170 -11.99 -42.40 -13.07
N ASP A 171 -12.35 -41.12 -13.10
CA ASP A 171 -11.46 -40.10 -13.67
C ASP A 171 -10.38 -39.65 -12.67
N THR A 172 -9.19 -40.27 -12.75
CA THR A 172 -8.03 -39.88 -11.95
C THR A 172 -7.63 -38.41 -12.16
N LEU A 173 -7.83 -37.86 -13.37
CA LEU A 173 -7.52 -36.45 -13.65
C LEU A 173 -8.38 -35.52 -12.80
N PHE A 174 -9.66 -35.85 -12.68
CA PHE A 174 -10.61 -35.11 -11.86
C PHE A 174 -10.16 -35.10 -10.39
N TRP A 175 -9.83 -36.26 -9.83
CA TRP A 175 -9.46 -36.36 -8.41
C TRP A 175 -8.15 -35.66 -8.06
N VAL A 176 -7.16 -35.69 -8.97
CA VAL A 176 -5.94 -34.89 -8.78
C VAL A 176 -6.28 -33.40 -8.76
N ALA A 177 -7.09 -32.91 -9.71
CA ALA A 177 -7.53 -31.51 -9.72
C ALA A 177 -8.33 -31.12 -8.47
N VAL A 178 -9.16 -32.02 -7.94
CA VAL A 178 -9.89 -31.84 -6.67
C VAL A 178 -8.92 -31.64 -5.50
N VAL A 179 -7.91 -32.49 -5.35
CA VAL A 179 -6.93 -32.35 -4.25
C VAL A 179 -6.15 -31.04 -4.38
N PHE A 180 -5.73 -30.65 -5.59
CA PHE A 180 -5.08 -29.35 -5.82
C PHE A 180 -5.99 -28.16 -5.48
N TYR A 181 -7.28 -28.25 -5.78
CA TYR A 181 -8.24 -27.21 -5.43
C TYR A 181 -8.42 -27.11 -3.92
N LEU A 182 -8.49 -28.24 -3.20
CA LEU A 182 -8.57 -28.24 -1.74
C LEU A 182 -7.28 -27.70 -1.09
N LEU A 183 -6.11 -28.01 -1.64
CA LEU A 183 -4.83 -27.42 -1.22
C LEU A 183 -4.84 -25.89 -1.43
N TYR A 184 -5.30 -25.43 -2.59
CA TYR A 184 -5.48 -24.00 -2.86
C TYR A 184 -6.41 -23.34 -1.83
N LYS A 185 -7.53 -23.99 -1.48
CA LYS A 185 -8.45 -23.50 -0.45
C LYS A 185 -7.82 -23.46 0.94
N ALA A 186 -7.04 -24.48 1.32
CA ALA A 186 -6.32 -24.50 2.59
C ALA A 186 -5.29 -23.37 2.70
N GLU A 187 -4.55 -23.09 1.62
CA GLU A 187 -3.65 -21.93 1.55
C GLU A 187 -4.39 -20.59 1.69
N LEU A 188 -5.59 -20.45 1.09
CA LEU A 188 -6.42 -19.26 1.26
C LEU A 188 -6.84 -19.08 2.72
N CYS A 189 -7.30 -20.15 3.38
CA CYS A 189 -7.63 -20.12 4.81
C CYS A 189 -6.42 -19.72 5.67
N GLN A 190 -5.23 -20.21 5.33
CA GLN A 190 -4.01 -19.87 6.05
C GLN A 190 -3.65 -18.39 5.87
N ALA A 191 -3.75 -17.86 4.66
CA ALA A 191 -3.53 -16.44 4.36
C ALA A 191 -4.52 -15.54 5.12
N GLU A 192 -5.80 -15.91 5.14
CA GLU A 192 -6.80 -15.16 5.91
C GLU A 192 -6.59 -15.23 7.41
N LYS A 193 -6.23 -16.40 7.93
CA LYS A 193 -5.85 -16.52 9.34
C LYS A 193 -4.72 -15.55 9.65
N GLN A 194 -3.67 -15.52 8.82
CA GLN A 194 -2.56 -14.59 8.98
C GLN A 194 -3.00 -13.13 8.90
N ASP A 195 -3.84 -12.77 7.93
CA ASP A 195 -4.39 -11.41 7.81
C ASP A 195 -5.26 -11.04 9.01
N PHE A 196 -6.10 -11.95 9.51
CA PHE A 196 -6.89 -11.74 10.71
C PHE A 196 -6.00 -11.46 11.92
N TYR A 197 -4.96 -12.28 12.15
CA TYR A 197 -4.01 -12.05 13.22
C TYR A 197 -3.25 -10.74 13.03
N LEU A 198 -2.82 -10.42 11.81
CA LEU A 198 -2.15 -9.16 11.50
C LEU A 198 -3.04 -7.97 11.82
N VAL A 199 -4.28 -7.95 11.35
CA VAL A 199 -5.19 -6.81 11.48
C VAL A 199 -5.71 -6.64 12.91
N HIS A 200 -6.07 -7.74 13.58
CA HIS A 200 -6.79 -7.69 14.85
C HIS A 200 -5.93 -7.93 16.09
N VAL A 201 -4.73 -8.51 15.94
CA VAL A 201 -3.86 -8.85 17.07
C VAL A 201 -2.55 -8.10 16.97
N TRP A 202 -1.81 -8.26 15.87
CA TRP A 202 -0.46 -7.72 15.77
C TRP A 202 -0.43 -6.23 15.47
N ALA A 203 -1.22 -5.72 14.51
CA ALA A 203 -1.20 -4.30 14.16
C ALA A 203 -1.58 -3.40 15.35
N PRO A 204 -2.61 -3.69 16.16
CA PRO A 204 -2.90 -2.91 17.37
C PRO A 204 -1.75 -2.94 18.39
N GLN A 205 -1.11 -4.10 18.58
CA GLN A 205 -0.01 -4.22 19.52
C GLN A 205 1.25 -3.49 19.03
N ILE A 206 1.60 -3.66 17.76
CA ILE A 206 2.70 -2.93 17.12
C ILE A 206 2.42 -1.43 17.14
N HIS A 207 1.19 -0.96 16.95
CA HIS A 207 0.90 0.46 17.03
C HIS A 207 1.10 1.03 18.45
N LYS A 208 0.94 0.20 19.49
CA LYS A 208 1.15 0.59 20.88
C LYS A 208 2.62 0.56 21.29
N GLU A 209 3.35 -0.51 20.93
CA GLU A 209 4.72 -0.80 21.41
C GLU A 209 5.80 -0.52 20.34
N GLY A 210 5.38 -0.38 19.08
CA GLY A 210 6.24 -0.16 17.92
C GLY A 210 7.07 1.12 17.94
N PRO A 211 6.60 2.27 18.49
CA PRO A 211 7.43 3.47 18.56
C PRO A 211 8.76 3.24 19.29
N ASP A 212 8.75 2.51 20.41
CA ASP A 212 9.94 2.22 21.19
C ASP A 212 10.86 1.22 20.47
N ILE A 213 10.27 0.24 19.78
CA ILE A 213 11.01 -0.71 18.96
C ILE A 213 11.68 0.02 17.79
N GLU A 214 10.98 0.92 17.12
CA GLU A 214 11.50 1.68 15.98
C GLU A 214 12.67 2.59 16.39
N ARG A 215 12.57 3.24 17.56
CA ARG A 215 13.68 4.00 18.15
C ARG A 215 14.87 3.10 18.49
N THR A 216 14.62 1.92 19.05
CA THR A 216 15.69 0.96 19.37
C THR A 216 16.40 0.49 18.12
N LEU A 217 15.65 0.15 17.06
CA LEU A 217 16.21 -0.26 15.77
C LEU A 217 16.98 0.88 15.10
N TYR A 218 16.48 2.12 15.20
CA TYR A 218 17.22 3.31 14.76
C TYR A 218 18.56 3.42 15.49
N GLN A 219 18.57 3.32 16.82
CA GLN A 219 19.80 3.44 17.60
C GLN A 219 20.82 2.33 17.33
N GLN A 220 20.34 1.11 17.04
CA GLN A 220 21.19 0.00 16.61
C GLN A 220 21.84 0.26 15.25
N GLN A 221 21.11 0.93 14.33
CA GLN A 221 21.58 1.16 12.97
C GLN A 221 22.47 2.39 12.84
N PHE A 222 22.12 3.50 13.51
CA PHE A 222 22.77 4.80 13.34
C PHE A 222 23.56 5.26 14.57
N GLY A 223 23.35 4.63 15.73
CA GLY A 223 23.97 5.02 16.99
C GLY A 223 23.00 5.77 17.91
N LYS A 224 23.49 6.14 19.10
CA LYS A 224 22.63 6.70 20.16
C LYS A 224 22.17 8.12 19.82
N PHE A 225 21.02 8.53 20.35
CA PHE A 225 20.47 9.88 20.13
C PHE A 225 21.29 10.97 20.83
N GLU A 226 21.97 10.61 21.93
CA GLU A 226 22.81 11.53 22.68
C GLU A 226 24.04 11.95 21.85
N ASP A 227 24.57 11.01 21.07
CA ASP A 227 25.77 11.17 20.28
C ASP A 227 25.50 12.11 19.11
N ALA A 228 26.13 13.29 19.18
CA ALA A 228 26.08 14.32 18.16
C ALA A 228 26.29 13.78 16.73
N ASP A 229 27.20 12.83 16.57
CA ASP A 229 27.67 12.38 15.26
C ASP A 229 26.97 11.10 14.77
N SER A 230 25.96 10.59 15.49
CA SER A 230 25.22 9.38 15.10
C SER A 230 24.33 9.58 13.87
N SER A 231 23.83 10.81 13.68
CA SER A 231 22.85 11.12 12.62
C SER A 231 23.29 12.34 11.78
N PRO A 232 24.44 12.26 11.08
CA PRO A 232 25.05 13.41 10.41
C PRO A 232 24.18 13.98 9.28
N ALA A 233 23.46 13.15 8.51
CA ALA A 233 22.63 13.64 7.41
C ALA A 233 21.38 14.37 7.94
N THR A 234 20.76 13.85 9.00
CA THR A 234 19.64 14.48 9.69
C THR A 234 20.07 15.82 10.29
N ARG A 235 21.21 15.86 10.97
CA ARG A 235 21.77 17.12 11.50
C ARG A 235 21.99 18.16 10.40
N GLN A 236 22.69 17.77 9.33
CA GLN A 236 23.00 18.68 8.23
C GLN A 236 21.73 19.22 7.59
N TRP A 237 20.73 18.36 7.40
CA TRP A 237 19.43 18.75 6.88
C TRP A 237 18.74 19.76 7.80
N ILE A 238 18.63 19.49 9.11
CA ILE A 238 18.03 20.43 10.07
C ILE A 238 18.77 21.77 10.11
N GLN A 239 20.11 21.76 10.14
CA GLN A 239 20.91 22.98 10.07
C GLN A 239 20.60 23.79 8.81
N SER A 240 20.46 23.14 7.66
CA SER A 240 20.11 23.81 6.40
C SER A 240 18.71 24.44 6.43
N LEU A 241 17.73 23.78 7.05
CA LEU A 241 16.38 24.31 7.22
C LEU A 241 16.35 25.55 8.10
N VAL A 242 17.02 25.50 9.25
CA VAL A 242 17.11 26.64 10.17
C VAL A 242 17.81 27.82 9.50
N GLN A 243 18.92 27.57 8.80
CA GLN A 243 19.64 28.61 8.07
C GLN A 243 18.78 29.27 6.98
N ALA A 244 18.05 28.46 6.20
CA ALA A 244 17.15 28.96 5.16
C ALA A 244 15.98 29.78 5.75
N HIS A 245 15.39 29.32 6.86
CA HIS A 245 14.32 30.03 7.55
C HIS A 245 14.78 31.40 8.08
N LEU A 246 15.96 31.45 8.71
CA LEU A 246 16.53 32.70 9.21
C LEU A 246 16.89 33.66 8.07
N ALA A 247 17.41 33.14 6.95
CA ALA A 247 17.72 33.96 5.76
C ALA A 247 16.47 34.55 5.09
N ALA A 248 15.36 33.82 5.09
CA ALA A 248 14.08 34.29 4.54
C ALA A 248 13.39 35.35 5.43
N ASN A 249 13.72 35.41 6.72
CA ASN A 249 13.13 36.32 7.70
C ASN A 249 14.16 37.29 8.31
N PRO A 250 14.79 38.18 7.52
CA PRO A 250 15.84 39.08 8.00
C PRO A 250 15.36 40.08 9.06
N GLN A 251 14.06 40.37 9.13
CA GLN A 251 13.47 41.21 10.20
C GLN A 251 13.56 40.58 11.60
N ALA A 252 13.73 39.26 11.70
CA ALA A 252 14.05 38.59 12.95
C ALA A 252 15.52 38.80 13.39
N GLN A 253 16.38 39.28 12.48
CA GLN A 253 17.83 39.44 12.70
C GLN A 253 18.23 40.87 13.11
N GLU A 254 17.41 41.89 12.84
CA GLU A 254 17.86 43.30 12.77
C GLU A 254 17.89 44.10 14.10
N VAL A 255 17.68 43.49 15.28
CA VAL A 255 17.59 44.25 16.55
C VAL A 255 18.83 44.13 17.45
N ALA A 256 19.88 43.41 17.04
CA ALA A 256 21.08 43.24 17.87
C ALA A 256 22.04 44.45 17.90
N SER A 257 21.91 45.41 16.98
CA SER A 257 22.88 46.51 16.78
C SER A 257 22.50 47.85 17.41
N THR A 258 21.28 48.00 17.96
CA THR A 258 20.87 49.20 18.73
C THR A 258 20.64 48.81 20.18
N GLY A 259 21.49 49.29 21.09
CA GLY A 259 21.64 48.88 22.50
C GLY A 259 20.43 49.02 23.46
N THR A 260 19.20 48.94 22.98
CA THR A 260 17.99 48.76 23.79
C THR A 260 17.51 47.32 23.64
N ALA A 261 17.82 46.51 24.65
CA ALA A 261 17.53 45.08 24.71
C ALA A 261 16.03 44.79 24.76
N VAL A 262 15.40 44.68 23.58
CA VAL A 262 14.22 43.84 23.39
C VAL A 262 14.67 42.69 22.49
N ARG A 263 15.10 41.59 23.13
CA ARG A 263 15.30 40.30 22.47
C ARG A 263 13.96 39.89 21.87
N ARG A 264 13.72 40.15 20.58
CA ARG A 264 12.76 39.35 19.81
C ARG A 264 13.46 38.03 19.57
N GLN A 265 13.26 37.07 20.48
CA GLN A 265 13.70 35.70 20.26
C GLN A 265 13.06 35.24 18.95
N SER A 266 13.83 34.55 18.10
CA SER A 266 13.30 33.93 16.89
C SER A 266 12.10 33.07 17.27
N SER A 267 10.96 33.17 16.56
CA SER A 267 9.75 32.42 16.91
C SER A 267 10.01 30.91 17.05
N LEU A 268 11.01 30.40 16.32
CA LEU A 268 11.52 29.02 16.43
C LEU A 268 12.01 28.63 17.82
N THR A 269 12.64 29.50 18.60
CA THR A 269 13.12 29.13 19.95
C THR A 269 11.99 29.05 20.97
N GLU A 270 10.90 29.79 20.75
CA GLU A 270 9.77 29.87 21.68
C GLU A 270 8.65 28.87 21.35
N SER A 271 8.36 28.65 20.07
CA SER A 271 7.22 27.86 19.60
C SER A 271 7.65 26.46 19.12
N VAL A 272 7.18 25.42 19.82
CA VAL A 272 7.34 24.01 19.39
C VAL A 272 6.66 23.78 18.04
N ASP A 273 5.48 24.37 17.84
CA ASP A 273 4.70 24.21 16.63
C ASP A 273 5.38 24.84 15.42
N ASP A 274 6.05 25.99 15.59
CA ASP A 274 6.84 26.62 14.52
C ASP A 274 8.01 25.72 14.10
N ARG A 275 8.67 25.06 15.06
CA ARG A 275 9.75 24.12 14.76
C ARG A 275 9.24 22.85 14.06
N LYS A 276 8.09 22.31 14.47
CA LYS A 276 7.45 21.18 13.76
C LYS A 276 7.04 21.58 12.35
N ALA A 277 6.47 22.77 12.18
CA ALA A 277 6.11 23.33 10.88
C ALA A 277 7.35 23.51 9.98
N LEU A 278 8.48 23.92 10.54
CA LEU A 278 9.76 24.00 9.82
C LEU A 278 10.20 22.63 9.28
N VAL A 279 10.16 21.58 10.10
CA VAL A 279 10.52 20.21 9.69
C VAL A 279 9.60 19.71 8.58
N ARG A 280 8.28 19.99 8.67
CA ARG A 280 7.31 19.62 7.64
C ARG A 280 7.51 20.36 6.33
N ALA A 281 7.79 21.67 6.40
CA ALA A 281 8.12 22.46 5.23
C ALA A 281 9.39 21.94 4.55
N GLY A 282 10.42 21.62 5.34
CA GLY A 282 11.66 21.01 4.85
C GLY A 282 11.47 19.63 4.23
N TRP A 283 10.59 18.80 4.81
CA TRP A 283 10.24 17.48 4.24
C TRP A 283 9.66 17.63 2.85
N ILE A 284 8.71 18.56 2.65
CA ILE A 284 8.12 18.80 1.33
C ILE A 284 9.19 19.33 0.37
N ASP A 285 9.92 20.35 0.78
CA ASP A 285 10.78 21.12 -0.12
C ASP A 285 12.06 20.39 -0.50
N ASP A 286 12.74 19.81 0.49
CA ASP A 286 14.07 19.24 0.31
C ASP A 286 14.04 17.73 0.10
N ILE A 287 12.95 17.05 0.51
CA ILE A 287 12.85 15.59 0.46
C ILE A 287 11.77 15.11 -0.52
N LEU A 288 10.56 15.66 -0.54
CA LEU A 288 9.53 15.20 -1.48
C LEU A 288 9.74 15.77 -2.89
N PHE A 289 9.96 17.08 -3.01
CA PHE A 289 10.03 17.78 -4.31
C PHE A 289 11.46 18.06 -4.82
N ARG A 290 12.48 17.44 -4.22
CA ARG A 290 13.87 17.66 -4.66
C ARG A 290 14.18 16.96 -5.99
N ASP A 291 14.66 17.75 -6.95
CA ASP A 291 14.96 17.33 -8.32
C ASP A 291 16.19 16.43 -8.47
N GLN A 292 17.10 16.43 -7.49
CA GLN A 292 18.39 15.75 -7.60
C GLN A 292 18.33 14.24 -7.31
N THR A 293 19.13 13.48 -8.07
CA THR A 293 19.52 12.10 -7.79
C THR A 293 21.06 12.04 -7.72
N PRO A 294 21.69 11.33 -6.76
CA PRO A 294 21.08 10.49 -5.73
C PRO A 294 20.40 11.27 -4.60
N LEU A 295 19.43 10.61 -3.98
CA LEU A 295 18.72 11.12 -2.83
C LEU A 295 19.55 10.87 -1.56
N ASN A 296 20.22 11.91 -1.05
CA ASN A 296 20.80 11.84 0.29
C ASN A 296 19.66 12.06 1.30
N LEU A 297 19.11 10.96 1.80
CA LEU A 297 17.99 10.97 2.71
C LEU A 297 18.48 11.06 4.16
N PRO A 298 17.88 11.92 5.01
CA PRO A 298 18.08 11.88 6.45
C PRO A 298 17.82 10.48 7.03
N GLU A 299 18.61 10.07 8.02
CA GLU A 299 18.53 8.76 8.65
C GLU A 299 17.12 8.47 9.21
N ILE A 300 16.43 9.48 9.73
CA ILE A 300 15.06 9.39 10.27
C ILE A 300 14.02 8.92 9.24
N PHE A 301 14.33 9.00 7.94
CA PHE A 301 13.47 8.55 6.86
C PHE A 301 14.00 7.30 6.16
N ALA A 302 15.09 6.68 6.63
CA ALA A 302 15.80 5.61 5.91
C ALA A 302 14.87 4.47 5.44
N ARG A 303 13.81 4.19 6.20
CA ARG A 303 12.81 3.15 5.89
C ARG A 303 11.76 3.56 4.88
N ASP A 304 11.60 4.85 4.67
CA ASP A 304 10.68 5.43 3.70
C ASP A 304 11.28 5.55 2.30
N HIS A 305 12.48 5.04 2.04
CA HIS A 305 13.15 5.20 0.75
C HIS A 305 12.27 4.76 -0.44
N ASN A 306 11.72 3.55 -0.41
CA ASN A 306 10.86 3.02 -1.47
C ASN A 306 9.51 3.76 -1.53
N GLY A 307 8.93 4.08 -0.37
CA GLY A 307 7.70 4.85 -0.26
C GLY A 307 7.85 6.23 -0.89
N LEU A 308 8.95 6.92 -0.58
CA LEU A 308 9.27 8.24 -1.10
C LEU A 308 9.56 8.23 -2.60
N GLN A 309 10.24 7.21 -3.13
CA GLN A 309 10.38 7.03 -4.58
C GLN A 309 9.01 6.93 -5.25
N THR A 310 8.12 6.11 -4.68
CA THR A 310 6.74 5.97 -5.18
C THR A 310 5.97 7.29 -5.12
N LEU A 311 6.06 8.03 -4.00
CA LEU A 311 5.40 9.34 -3.86
C LEU A 311 5.92 10.33 -4.90
N ARG A 312 7.24 10.43 -5.07
CA ARG A 312 7.89 11.29 -6.08
C ARG A 312 7.46 10.94 -7.50
N GLU A 313 7.43 9.66 -7.82
CA GLU A 313 6.98 9.18 -9.13
C GLU A 313 5.52 9.53 -9.37
N MET A 314 4.64 9.26 -8.40
CA MET A 314 3.22 9.63 -8.48
C MET A 314 3.02 11.13 -8.64
N THR A 315 3.73 11.96 -7.88
CA THR A 315 3.66 13.42 -8.03
C THR A 315 4.11 13.87 -9.42
N ARG A 316 5.25 13.36 -9.92
CA ARG A 316 5.76 13.69 -11.27
C ARG A 316 4.78 13.27 -12.36
N LEU A 317 4.20 12.07 -12.24
CA LEU A 317 3.19 11.55 -13.17
C LEU A 317 1.90 12.39 -13.11
N ALA A 318 1.47 12.82 -11.92
CA ALA A 318 0.32 13.68 -11.73
C ALA A 318 0.52 15.07 -12.34
N VAL A 319 1.69 15.69 -12.14
CA VAL A 319 2.02 16.99 -12.73
C VAL A 319 2.06 16.90 -14.25
N ALA A 320 2.73 15.87 -14.80
CA ALA A 320 2.75 15.62 -16.24
C ALA A 320 1.35 15.33 -16.79
N GLY A 321 0.55 14.50 -16.11
CA GLY A 321 -0.83 14.20 -16.47
C GLY A 321 -1.70 15.45 -16.53
N CYS A 322 -1.61 16.33 -15.53
CA CYS A 322 -2.29 17.62 -15.54
C CYS A 322 -1.85 18.52 -16.71
N ALA A 323 -0.54 18.60 -16.99
CA ALA A 323 -0.02 19.39 -18.11
C ALA A 323 -0.55 18.87 -19.45
N LEU A 324 -0.51 17.55 -19.67
CA LEU A 324 -1.01 16.90 -20.88
C LEU A 324 -2.52 17.05 -21.04
N ALA A 325 -3.26 16.92 -19.94
CA ALA A 325 -4.70 17.18 -19.92
C ALA A 325 -5.03 18.62 -20.32
N LEU A 326 -4.25 19.61 -19.88
CA LEU A 326 -4.44 21.00 -20.33
C LEU A 326 -4.22 21.16 -21.84
N GLN A 327 -3.23 20.47 -22.41
CA GLN A 327 -3.02 20.48 -23.87
C GLN A 327 -4.18 19.82 -24.61
N ALA A 328 -4.71 18.70 -24.10
CA ALA A 328 -5.91 18.06 -24.64
C ALA A 328 -7.14 18.98 -24.56
N CYS A 329 -7.37 19.64 -23.42
CA CYS A 329 -8.44 20.63 -23.26
C CYS A 329 -8.33 21.77 -24.26
N SER A 330 -7.12 22.32 -24.42
CA SER A 330 -6.85 23.40 -25.37
C SER A 330 -7.11 22.96 -26.81
N ALA A 331 -6.77 21.73 -27.18
CA ALA A 331 -7.01 21.18 -28.50
C ALA A 331 -8.49 20.85 -28.75
N ALA A 332 -9.19 20.37 -27.72
CA ALA A 332 -10.62 20.07 -27.76
C ALA A 332 -11.52 21.34 -27.73
N GLY A 333 -10.96 22.50 -27.37
CA GLY A 333 -11.72 23.74 -27.17
C GLY A 333 -12.62 23.69 -25.94
N VAL A 334 -12.29 22.88 -24.93
CA VAL A 334 -13.12 22.68 -23.73
C VAL A 334 -12.39 23.11 -22.48
N ALA A 335 -13.05 23.94 -21.66
CA ALA A 335 -12.47 24.43 -20.39
C ALA A 335 -12.59 23.41 -19.24
N ASN A 336 -13.68 22.64 -19.19
CA ASN A 336 -13.97 21.67 -18.12
C ASN A 336 -14.48 20.35 -18.71
N PRO A 337 -13.59 19.41 -19.06
CA PRO A 337 -14.00 18.14 -19.62
C PRO A 337 -14.73 17.27 -18.59
N LYS A 338 -15.75 16.53 -19.05
CA LYS A 338 -16.49 15.56 -18.24
C LYS A 338 -16.19 14.15 -18.74
N GLY A 339 -15.51 13.34 -17.95
CA GLY A 339 -15.33 11.91 -18.24
C GLY A 339 -14.00 11.32 -17.72
N LYS A 340 -14.08 10.13 -17.10
CA LYS A 340 -12.91 9.43 -16.50
C LYS A 340 -12.26 8.38 -17.42
N LYS A 341 -12.93 7.98 -18.51
CA LYS A 341 -12.46 6.85 -19.36
C LYS A 341 -11.10 7.12 -20.01
N GLY A 342 -10.93 8.28 -20.64
CA GLY A 342 -9.64 8.66 -21.24
C GLY A 342 -8.53 8.95 -20.23
N GLN A 343 -8.89 9.42 -19.02
CA GLN A 343 -7.93 9.70 -17.94
C GLN A 343 -7.16 8.45 -17.52
N GLN A 344 -7.84 7.31 -17.35
CA GLN A 344 -7.19 6.05 -16.98
C GLN A 344 -6.24 5.54 -18.07
N SER A 345 -6.61 5.67 -19.34
CA SER A 345 -5.76 5.23 -20.45
C SER A 345 -4.48 6.07 -20.56
N LEU A 346 -4.60 7.40 -20.40
CA LEU A 346 -3.43 8.29 -20.32
C LEU A 346 -2.56 7.97 -19.10
N TRP A 347 -3.16 7.70 -17.94
CA TRP A 347 -2.43 7.34 -16.72
C TRP A 347 -1.61 6.05 -16.91
N ARG A 348 -2.21 5.00 -17.50
CA ARG A 348 -1.49 3.75 -17.82
C ARG A 348 -0.33 3.99 -18.79
N ALA A 349 -0.54 4.83 -19.82
CA ALA A 349 0.53 5.18 -20.75
C ALA A 349 1.69 5.89 -20.04
N LEU A 350 1.39 6.83 -19.13
CA LEU A 350 2.40 7.55 -18.35
C LEU A 350 3.21 6.64 -17.42
N GLN A 351 2.59 5.61 -16.85
CA GLN A 351 3.25 4.63 -15.96
C GLN A 351 4.23 3.70 -16.70
N ASN A 352 4.06 3.49 -18.00
CA ASN A 352 4.86 2.56 -18.81
C ASN A 352 6.24 3.14 -19.22
N ARG A 353 7.02 3.70 -18.28
CA ARG A 353 8.34 4.30 -18.55
C ARG A 353 9.45 3.31 -18.91
N GLY A 354 9.21 2.00 -18.77
CA GLY A 354 10.19 0.94 -19.06
C GLY A 354 10.38 0.61 -20.55
N ILE A 355 9.60 1.25 -21.45
CA ILE A 355 9.71 1.05 -22.90
C ILE A 355 10.67 2.07 -23.54
N PRO A 356 11.20 1.83 -24.75
CA PRO A 356 12.07 2.77 -25.45
C PRO A 356 11.45 4.19 -25.53
N PRO A 357 12.23 5.27 -25.35
CA PRO A 357 11.71 6.64 -25.27
C PRO A 357 10.81 7.04 -26.44
N ASP A 358 11.16 6.66 -27.67
CA ASP A 358 10.35 6.98 -28.86
C ASP A 358 8.97 6.30 -28.84
N LEU A 359 8.92 5.04 -28.36
CA LEU A 359 7.66 4.31 -28.20
C LEU A 359 6.83 4.88 -27.04
N TYR A 360 7.49 5.31 -25.96
CA TYR A 360 6.84 5.98 -24.84
C TYR A 360 6.20 7.30 -25.27
N GLU A 361 6.96 8.19 -25.91
CA GLU A 361 6.45 9.47 -26.41
C GLU A 361 5.27 9.25 -27.36
N ARG A 362 5.39 8.31 -28.32
CA ARG A 362 4.32 7.97 -29.25
C ARG A 362 3.05 7.48 -28.54
N ASN A 363 3.19 6.53 -27.61
CA ASN A 363 2.04 5.98 -26.88
C ASN A 363 1.30 7.07 -26.10
N VAL A 364 2.03 7.97 -25.44
CA VAL A 364 1.42 9.08 -24.70
C VAL A 364 0.75 10.07 -25.65
N VAL A 365 1.38 10.43 -26.78
CA VAL A 365 0.77 11.28 -27.82
C VAL A 365 -0.56 10.69 -28.30
N GLU A 366 -0.58 9.40 -28.62
CA GLU A 366 -1.80 8.71 -29.08
C GLU A 366 -2.91 8.79 -28.03
N GLN A 367 -2.60 8.59 -26.74
CA GLN A 367 -3.58 8.72 -25.66
C GLN A 367 -4.07 10.16 -25.45
N VAL A 368 -3.21 11.17 -25.60
CA VAL A 368 -3.61 12.58 -25.47
C VAL A 368 -4.49 13.03 -26.63
N VAL A 369 -4.20 12.57 -27.86
CA VAL A 369 -5.05 12.83 -29.03
C VAL A 369 -6.42 12.18 -28.84
N ALA A 370 -6.46 10.92 -28.42
CA ALA A 370 -7.71 10.22 -28.11
C ALA A 370 -8.51 10.94 -27.02
N LEU A 371 -7.82 11.40 -25.96
CA LEU A 371 -8.44 12.18 -24.88
C LEU A 371 -9.04 13.50 -25.38
N ALA A 372 -8.34 14.23 -26.25
CA ALA A 372 -8.84 15.47 -26.84
C ALA A 372 -10.08 15.23 -27.73
N GLN A 373 -10.07 14.14 -28.50
CA GLN A 373 -11.21 13.74 -29.34
C GLN A 373 -12.43 13.35 -28.51
N ASP A 374 -12.22 12.64 -27.40
CA ASP A 374 -13.27 12.25 -26.45
C ASP A 374 -13.91 13.47 -25.77
N TRP A 375 -13.11 14.50 -25.48
CA TRP A 375 -13.60 15.72 -24.83
C TRP A 375 -14.24 16.72 -25.79
N SER A 376 -13.96 16.62 -27.08
CA SER A 376 -14.57 17.48 -28.09
C SER A 376 -16.08 17.28 -28.14
N VAL A 377 -16.84 18.31 -27.76
CA VAL A 377 -18.31 18.28 -27.73
C VAL A 377 -18.90 18.52 -29.13
N ASP A 378 -18.25 19.35 -29.94
CA ASP A 378 -18.74 19.72 -31.27
C ASP A 378 -18.17 18.79 -32.36
N GLU A 379 -19.02 18.41 -33.33
CA GLU A 379 -18.58 17.65 -34.51
C GLU A 379 -17.54 18.42 -35.33
N ASN A 380 -17.63 19.75 -35.37
CA ASN A 380 -16.62 20.60 -36.02
C ASN A 380 -15.25 20.48 -35.34
N SER A 381 -15.20 20.49 -34.00
CA SER A 381 -13.96 20.32 -33.23
C SER A 381 -13.39 18.90 -33.37
N LYS A 382 -14.24 17.88 -33.49
CA LYS A 382 -13.79 16.51 -33.84
C LYS A 382 -13.18 16.45 -35.22
N THR A 383 -13.76 17.18 -36.18
CA THR A 383 -13.26 17.23 -37.56
C THR A 383 -11.91 17.96 -37.63
N ILE A 384 -11.71 19.02 -36.84
CA ILE A 384 -10.41 19.70 -36.71
C ILE A 384 -9.35 18.77 -36.11
N LEU A 385 -9.70 17.94 -35.12
CA LEU A 385 -8.79 16.94 -34.55
C LEU A 385 -8.57 15.71 -35.44
N GLN A 386 -9.27 15.61 -36.58
CA GLN A 386 -8.96 14.63 -37.63
C GLN A 386 -7.92 15.16 -38.62
N ASP A 387 -7.70 16.48 -38.67
CA ASP A 387 -6.63 17.09 -39.47
C ASP A 387 -5.25 16.69 -38.94
N GLU A 388 -4.38 16.26 -39.86
CA GLU A 388 -3.04 15.80 -39.53
C GLU A 388 -2.14 16.93 -39.02
N GLU A 389 -2.35 18.16 -39.49
CA GLU A 389 -1.58 19.32 -39.00
C GLU A 389 -1.91 19.63 -37.53
N ALA A 390 -3.19 19.63 -37.17
CA ALA A 390 -3.64 19.83 -35.79
C ALA A 390 -3.12 18.73 -34.84
N LYS A 391 -3.14 17.46 -35.28
CA LYS A 391 -2.56 16.34 -34.52
C LYS A 391 -1.06 16.50 -34.34
N GLN A 392 -0.34 16.91 -35.39
CA GLN A 392 1.11 17.10 -35.34
C GLN A 392 1.49 18.26 -34.40
N GLN A 393 0.71 19.34 -34.40
CA GLN A 393 0.90 20.44 -33.43
C GLN A 393 0.67 19.98 -31.98
N LEU A 394 -0.41 19.22 -31.72
CA LEU A 394 -0.67 18.66 -30.39
C LEU A 394 0.44 17.69 -29.97
N ALA A 395 0.87 16.80 -30.86
CA ALA A 395 1.98 15.88 -30.63
C ALA A 395 3.27 16.64 -30.25
N GLY A 396 3.59 17.71 -30.96
CA GLY A 396 4.75 18.56 -30.65
C GLY A 396 4.69 19.16 -29.23
N ARG A 397 3.51 19.62 -28.79
CA ARG A 397 3.30 20.13 -27.43
C ARG A 397 3.39 19.03 -26.37
N VAL A 398 2.82 17.85 -26.64
CA VAL A 398 2.92 16.69 -25.75
C VAL A 398 4.37 16.28 -25.55
N VAL A 399 5.15 16.20 -26.62
CA VAL A 399 6.58 15.89 -26.56
C VAL A 399 7.35 16.96 -25.78
N ALA A 400 7.02 18.25 -25.95
CA ALA A 400 7.62 19.32 -25.15
C ALA A 400 7.34 19.17 -23.65
N VAL A 401 6.12 18.74 -23.27
CA VAL A 401 5.77 18.41 -21.87
C VAL A 401 6.59 17.23 -21.36
N LEU A 402 6.66 16.13 -22.11
CA LEU A 402 7.40 14.92 -21.72
C LEU A 402 8.91 15.17 -21.55
N ARG A 403 9.46 16.10 -22.33
CA ARG A 403 10.87 16.51 -22.27
C ARG A 403 11.14 17.61 -21.23
N GLY A 404 10.12 18.05 -20.48
CA GLY A 404 10.27 19.09 -19.46
C GLY A 404 10.55 20.50 -20.03
N GLN A 405 10.30 20.71 -21.32
CA GLN A 405 10.52 21.99 -22.00
C GLN A 405 9.30 22.91 -21.89
N ASP A 406 8.13 22.35 -21.59
CA ASP A 406 6.88 23.11 -21.46
C ASP A 406 6.86 23.97 -20.16
N PRO A 407 6.63 25.30 -20.25
CA PRO A 407 6.59 26.18 -19.08
C PRO A 407 5.39 25.92 -18.15
N VAL A 408 4.29 25.37 -18.66
CA VAL A 408 3.11 24.96 -17.87
C VAL A 408 3.50 23.86 -16.90
N LEU A 409 4.40 22.95 -17.29
CA LEU A 409 4.88 21.90 -16.39
C LEU A 409 5.55 22.48 -15.13
N LYS A 410 6.44 23.48 -15.30
CA LYS A 410 7.11 24.16 -14.18
C LYS A 410 6.12 24.91 -13.28
N LEU A 411 5.11 25.54 -13.89
CA LEU A 411 4.04 26.21 -13.16
C LEU A 411 3.22 25.23 -12.33
N LEU A 412 2.83 24.10 -12.92
CA LEU A 412 2.04 23.06 -12.24
C LEU A 412 2.83 22.36 -11.14
N ASP A 413 4.14 22.16 -11.33
CA ASP A 413 5.03 21.63 -10.31
C ASP A 413 5.04 22.53 -9.07
N GLY A 414 5.28 23.84 -9.25
CA GLY A 414 5.23 24.82 -8.17
C GLY A 414 3.87 24.90 -7.47
N ARG A 415 2.76 24.81 -8.24
CA ARG A 415 1.40 24.75 -7.68
C ARG A 415 1.15 23.47 -6.90
N THR A 416 1.67 22.34 -7.36
CA THR A 416 1.54 21.04 -6.69
C THR A 416 2.29 21.05 -5.37
N LYS A 417 3.52 21.57 -5.36
CA LYS A 417 4.31 21.76 -4.14
C LYS A 417 3.56 22.62 -3.11
N GLN A 418 2.99 23.75 -3.54
CA GLN A 418 2.19 24.62 -2.67
C GLN A 418 0.91 23.91 -2.17
N ALA A 419 0.19 23.23 -3.06
CA ALA A 419 -1.05 22.54 -2.72
C ALA A 419 -0.82 21.38 -1.74
N VAL A 420 0.29 20.63 -1.89
CA VAL A 420 0.68 19.59 -0.93
C VAL A 420 0.98 20.21 0.44
N ARG A 421 1.69 21.34 0.50
CA ARG A 421 1.94 22.04 1.77
C ARG A 421 0.65 22.45 2.48
N GLU A 422 -0.28 23.06 1.75
CA GLU A 422 -1.59 23.44 2.28
C GLU A 422 -2.43 22.21 2.69
N ALA A 423 -2.36 21.12 1.92
CA ALA A 423 -3.03 19.87 2.26
C ALA A 423 -2.52 19.25 3.57
N LEU A 424 -1.20 19.28 3.82
CA LEU A 424 -0.64 18.76 5.07
C LEU A 424 -1.15 19.54 6.28
N LEU A 425 -1.28 20.88 6.18
CA LEU A 425 -1.85 21.71 7.26
C LEU A 425 -3.31 21.35 7.53
N LEU A 426 -4.13 21.19 6.49
CA LEU A 426 -5.53 20.79 6.64
C LEU A 426 -5.68 19.42 7.32
N LEU A 427 -4.81 18.47 6.97
CA LEU A 427 -4.81 17.13 7.57
C LEU A 427 -4.41 17.14 9.06
N GLU A 428 -3.68 18.16 9.52
CA GLU A 428 -3.38 18.34 10.95
C GLU A 428 -4.58 18.90 11.71
N GLU A 429 -5.26 19.90 11.16
CA GLU A 429 -6.46 20.49 11.75
C GLU A 429 -7.60 19.44 11.93
N GLU A 430 -7.71 18.49 11.00
CA GLU A 430 -8.65 17.36 11.11
C GLU A 430 -8.33 16.41 12.29
N LYS A 431 -7.06 16.26 12.66
CA LYS A 431 -6.65 15.43 13.81
C LYS A 431 -6.99 16.08 15.15
N ASP A 432 -6.92 17.41 15.25
CA ASP A 432 -7.20 18.12 16.49
C ASP A 432 -8.71 18.23 16.77
N THR A 433 -9.51 18.35 15.71
CA THR A 433 -10.98 18.35 15.84
C THR A 433 -11.55 16.98 16.25
N THR A 434 -10.91 15.88 15.83
CA THR A 434 -11.33 14.51 16.20
C THR A 434 -10.91 14.07 17.60
N LYS A 435 -9.88 14.70 18.20
CA LYS A 435 -9.49 14.46 19.61
C LYS A 435 -10.42 15.14 20.62
N GLY A 436 -11.32 16.02 20.17
CA GLY A 436 -12.09 16.94 21.01
C GLY A 436 -13.61 16.72 21.10
N HIS A 437 -14.16 15.55 20.72
CA HIS A 437 -15.52 15.16 21.12
C HIS A 437 -15.80 13.70 20.73
N VAL A 438 -15.90 12.81 21.73
CA VAL A 438 -16.81 11.67 21.62
C VAL A 438 -18.21 12.29 21.61
N SER A 439 -18.72 12.63 20.43
CA SER A 439 -20.14 12.97 20.30
C SER A 439 -20.92 11.76 20.81
N GLU A 440 -21.70 12.04 21.84
CA GLU A 440 -22.66 11.16 22.47
C GLU A 440 -23.36 10.25 21.44
N MET A 441 -23.47 8.97 21.81
CA MET A 441 -24.24 7.96 21.11
C MET A 441 -25.61 8.51 20.68
N ARG A 442 -25.76 8.88 19.40
CA ARG A 442 -27.06 8.90 18.74
C ARG A 442 -27.43 7.47 18.40
N THR A 443 -28.09 6.80 19.34
CA THR A 443 -28.82 5.56 19.08
C THR A 443 -30.00 5.86 18.14
N GLY A 444 -29.95 5.35 16.92
CA GLY A 444 -31.07 5.47 15.98
C GLY A 444 -30.73 4.92 14.60
N ARG A 445 -31.02 3.63 14.40
CA ARG A 445 -31.09 2.87 13.14
C ARG A 445 -30.80 3.66 11.85
N GLN A 446 -29.67 3.36 11.22
CA GLN A 446 -29.63 3.24 9.75
C GLN A 446 -28.98 1.90 9.41
N GLU A 447 -29.79 1.02 8.82
CA GLU A 447 -29.33 -0.15 8.09
C GLU A 447 -28.55 0.34 6.86
N GLY A 448 -27.30 -0.09 6.75
CA GLY A 448 -26.40 0.30 5.67
C GLY A 448 -24.98 -0.13 5.97
N SER A 449 -24.75 -1.45 6.01
CA SER A 449 -23.42 -2.05 6.09
C SER A 449 -22.49 -1.45 5.03
N ILE A 450 -21.40 -0.84 5.47
CA ILE A 450 -20.26 -0.52 4.62
C ILE A 450 -19.52 -1.83 4.38
N ALA A 451 -19.79 -2.45 3.23
CA ALA A 451 -18.95 -3.49 2.68
C ALA A 451 -17.73 -2.83 2.02
N ILE A 452 -16.55 -3.20 2.50
CA ILE A 452 -15.27 -2.95 1.84
C ILE A 452 -15.19 -3.93 0.66
N ILE A 453 -15.57 -3.52 -0.55
CA ILE A 453 -15.03 -4.07 -1.81
C ILE A 453 -15.03 -2.96 -2.88
N SER A 454 -13.89 -2.85 -3.55
CA SER A 454 -13.60 -2.18 -4.82
C SER A 454 -14.79 -2.09 -5.80
N GLY A 455 -15.05 -0.89 -6.33
CA GLY A 455 -15.96 -0.69 -7.46
C GLY A 455 -16.68 0.65 -7.46
N ASP A 456 -16.06 1.65 -8.08
CA ASP A 456 -16.71 2.76 -8.82
C ASP A 456 -17.94 3.46 -8.19
N THR A 457 -18.00 3.58 -6.87
CA THR A 457 -18.97 4.45 -6.19
C THR A 457 -18.30 5.77 -5.89
N GLN A 458 -18.77 6.83 -6.56
CA GLN A 458 -18.27 8.19 -6.44
C GLN A 458 -18.39 8.68 -4.99
N GLN A 459 -17.36 8.44 -4.18
CA GLN A 459 -17.18 9.15 -2.92
C GLN A 459 -17.05 10.64 -3.24
N ALA A 460 -17.76 11.48 -2.49
CA ALA A 460 -17.67 12.92 -2.64
C ALA A 460 -16.20 13.35 -2.48
N PRO A 461 -15.72 14.31 -3.28
CA PRO A 461 -14.32 14.66 -3.25
C PRO A 461 -13.92 15.20 -1.87
N THR A 462 -12.80 14.70 -1.34
CA THR A 462 -12.26 15.11 -0.04
C THR A 462 -11.93 16.60 -0.05
N VAL A 463 -11.79 17.22 1.12
CA VAL A 463 -11.39 18.64 1.23
C VAL A 463 -10.05 18.87 0.51
N VAL A 464 -9.12 17.93 0.64
CA VAL A 464 -7.82 17.93 -0.03
C VAL A 464 -7.96 17.82 -1.56
N GLU A 465 -8.82 16.94 -2.08
CA GLU A 465 -9.07 16.87 -3.53
C GLU A 465 -9.65 18.16 -4.10
N LYS A 466 -10.56 18.82 -3.36
CA LYS A 466 -11.10 20.12 -3.77
C LYS A 466 -10.01 21.19 -3.83
N LEU A 467 -9.06 21.18 -2.90
CA LEU A 467 -7.90 22.06 -2.92
C LEU A 467 -7.07 21.86 -4.20
N PHE A 468 -6.74 20.62 -4.56
CA PHE A 468 -6.01 20.34 -5.81
C PHE A 468 -6.79 20.80 -7.05
N CYS A 469 -8.11 20.56 -7.10
CA CYS A 469 -8.96 21.06 -8.17
C CYS A 469 -8.91 22.59 -8.29
N GLN A 470 -8.98 23.32 -7.18
CA GLN A 470 -8.91 24.80 -7.15
C GLN A 470 -7.56 25.33 -7.65
N ARG A 471 -6.49 24.54 -7.52
CA ARG A 471 -5.14 24.88 -8.02
C ARG A 471 -4.92 24.49 -9.50
N GLY A 472 -5.96 24.00 -10.17
CA GLY A 472 -5.88 23.58 -11.58
C GLY A 472 -5.27 22.20 -11.78
N LEU A 473 -5.28 21.36 -10.73
CA LEU A 473 -4.73 19.99 -10.74
C LEU A 473 -5.85 18.94 -10.75
N ALA A 474 -7.02 19.30 -11.29
CA ALA A 474 -8.23 18.47 -11.27
C ALA A 474 -8.03 17.10 -11.93
N PHE A 475 -7.16 17.00 -12.94
CA PHE A 475 -6.90 15.75 -13.66
C PHE A 475 -6.23 14.68 -12.79
N SER A 476 -5.50 15.04 -11.74
CA SER A 476 -4.85 14.08 -10.84
C SER A 476 -5.12 14.41 -9.38
N ALA A 477 -6.24 15.07 -9.09
CA ALA A 477 -6.55 15.57 -7.74
C ALA A 477 -6.66 14.43 -6.72
N SER A 478 -7.20 13.27 -7.13
CA SER A 478 -7.36 12.11 -6.23
C SER A 478 -6.03 11.44 -5.91
N GLU A 479 -5.18 11.24 -6.93
CA GLU A 479 -3.84 10.70 -6.78
C GLU A 479 -2.97 11.64 -5.94
N LEU A 480 -3.05 12.95 -6.17
CA LEU A 480 -2.33 13.96 -5.39
C LEU A 480 -2.82 14.06 -3.94
N ALA A 481 -4.13 13.89 -3.70
CA ALA A 481 -4.66 13.84 -2.34
C ALA A 481 -4.17 12.60 -1.58
N MET A 482 -4.10 11.44 -2.24
CA MET A 482 -3.50 10.23 -1.68
C MET A 482 -2.01 10.45 -1.36
N VAL A 483 -1.25 11.04 -2.29
CA VAL A 483 0.16 11.39 -2.08
C VAL A 483 0.33 12.33 -0.89
N ALA A 484 -0.49 13.38 -0.79
CA ALA A 484 -0.44 14.33 0.33
C ALA A 484 -0.75 13.64 1.67
N LYS A 485 -1.76 12.75 1.72
CA LYS A 485 -2.09 11.96 2.92
C LYS A 485 -0.92 11.07 3.33
N LEU A 486 -0.32 10.34 2.39
CA LEU A 486 0.83 9.46 2.67
C LEU A 486 2.08 10.25 3.07
N ALA A 487 2.41 11.34 2.37
CA ALA A 487 3.52 12.22 2.73
C ALA A 487 3.35 12.83 4.12
N GLY A 488 2.12 13.21 4.48
CA GLY A 488 1.76 13.67 5.81
C GLY A 488 1.92 12.59 6.89
N LYS A 489 1.56 11.34 6.59
CA LYS A 489 1.78 10.20 7.51
C LYS A 489 3.26 9.96 7.79
N VAL A 490 4.10 9.97 6.75
CA VAL A 490 5.55 9.76 6.89
C VAL A 490 6.19 10.84 7.77
N VAL A 491 5.97 12.11 7.46
CA VAL A 491 6.61 13.19 8.24
C VAL A 491 6.08 13.27 9.67
N ASN A 492 4.78 13.04 9.88
CA ASN A 492 4.21 13.04 11.22
C ASN A 492 4.70 11.85 12.04
N LEU A 493 4.86 10.66 11.44
CA LEU A 493 5.46 9.53 12.14
C LEU A 493 6.91 9.85 12.55
N ALA A 494 7.71 10.43 11.67
CA ALA A 494 9.08 10.82 12.02
C ALA A 494 9.12 11.85 13.16
N ILE A 495 8.20 12.82 13.16
CA ILE A 495 8.04 13.77 14.28
C ILE A 495 7.64 13.01 15.54
N ASP A 496 6.60 12.19 15.52
CA ASP A 496 6.10 11.47 16.70
C ASP A 496 7.16 10.52 17.30
N LEU A 497 7.99 9.90 16.46
CA LEU A 497 9.07 9.01 16.90
C LEU A 497 10.27 9.78 17.45
N TYR A 498 10.71 10.84 16.77
CA TYR A 498 12.05 11.41 16.98
C TYR A 498 12.04 12.85 17.52
N TRP A 499 10.88 13.47 17.73
CA TRP A 499 10.79 14.87 18.15
C TRP A 499 11.55 15.16 19.44
N GLU A 500 11.13 14.52 20.53
CA GLU A 500 11.65 14.80 21.88
C GLU A 500 13.11 14.35 22.05
N VAL A 501 13.50 13.27 21.36
CA VAL A 501 14.80 12.63 21.54
C VAL A 501 15.89 13.17 20.62
N LEU A 502 15.53 13.73 19.45
CA LEU A 502 16.49 14.09 18.41
C LEU A 502 16.16 15.42 17.71
N LEU A 503 14.99 15.53 17.08
CA LEU A 503 14.71 16.64 16.15
C LEU A 503 14.62 17.99 16.86
N ASP A 504 13.93 18.07 17.99
CA ASP A 504 13.76 19.33 18.73
C ASP A 504 15.12 19.89 19.18
N ARG A 505 15.96 19.00 19.72
CA ARG A 505 17.32 19.32 20.13
C ARG A 505 18.16 19.82 18.95
N LEU A 506 18.13 19.13 17.81
CA LEU A 506 18.90 19.56 16.62
C LEU A 506 18.45 20.92 16.09
N VAL A 507 17.16 21.24 16.13
CA VAL A 507 16.66 22.56 15.71
C VAL A 507 17.15 23.64 16.70
N LEU A 508 17.07 23.39 18.00
CA LEU A 508 17.55 24.32 19.02
C LEU A 508 19.07 24.53 18.97
N ASP A 509 19.84 23.46 18.78
CA ASP A 509 21.29 23.51 18.61
C ASP A 509 21.65 24.36 17.38
N ALA A 510 20.99 24.14 16.24
CA ALA A 510 21.21 24.92 15.01
C ALA A 510 20.84 26.41 15.15
N CYS A 511 19.85 26.74 15.98
CA CYS A 511 19.53 28.13 16.33
C CYS A 511 20.64 28.77 17.19
N ASN A 512 21.28 28.00 18.08
CA ASN A 512 22.29 28.48 19.02
C ASN A 512 23.70 28.59 18.42
N GLU A 513 24.08 27.72 17.48
CA GLU A 513 25.41 27.71 16.83
C GLU A 513 25.78 29.02 16.09
N ARG A 514 24.82 29.93 15.84
CA ARG A 514 25.06 31.26 15.25
C ARG A 514 25.37 32.37 16.26
N HIS A 515 25.25 32.10 17.56
CA HIS A 515 25.55 33.09 18.61
C HIS A 515 27.00 33.05 19.10
N ILE A 516 27.83 32.17 18.53
CA ILE A 516 29.29 32.09 18.68
C ILE A 516 29.91 32.61 17.39
#